data_AF-A0A399YHM9-F1
#
_entry.id   AF-A0A399YHM9-F1
#
_cell.length_a   1.000
_cell.length_b   1.000
_cell.length_c   1.000
_cell.angle_alpha   90.00
_cell.angle_beta   90.00
_cell.angle_gamma   90.00
#
_symmetry.space_group_name_H-M   'P 1'
#
loop_
_entity.id
_entity.type
_entity.pdbx_description
1 polymer ?
#
loop_
_entity_poly.entity_id
_entity_poly.type
_entity_poly.pdbx_seq_one_letter_code
_entity_poly.pdbx_strand_id
1 'polypeptide(L)'
;MKTFDLAALLARFALDPRARAIQIIPARELADDYFPRLDTDRPALILDCDTAERLARVLEILRVNYPATHAVTLARGKTHKVFALAAPAHPRAARGAALYVPPLPYPSSALTLANLMAHLRA
;
A
#
# COMPACT_ATOMS: atom_id res chain seq x y z
N MET A 1 21.49 -2.76 -11.88
CA MET A 1 20.19 -2.48 -11.23
C MET A 1 20.14 -1.00 -10.91
N LYS A 2 19.15 -0.23 -11.38
CA LYS A 2 18.97 1.14 -10.89
C LYS A 2 18.42 1.02 -9.47
N THR A 3 19.18 1.49 -8.49
CA THR A 3 18.79 1.50 -7.08
C THR A 3 17.52 2.32 -6.93
N PHE A 4 16.48 1.72 -6.35
CA PHE A 4 15.23 2.40 -6.03
C PHE A 4 15.49 3.41 -4.89
N ASP A 5 15.21 4.69 -5.11
CA ASP A 5 15.47 5.75 -4.11
C ASP A 5 14.26 5.89 -3.18
N LEU A 6 14.32 5.14 -2.07
CA LEU A 6 13.28 5.16 -1.04
C LEU A 6 13.14 6.55 -0.38
N ALA A 7 14.25 7.26 -0.17
CA ALA A 7 14.23 8.57 0.49
C ALA A 7 13.49 9.61 -0.37
N ALA A 8 13.76 9.62 -1.67
CA ALA A 8 13.05 10.48 -2.62
C ALA A 8 11.54 10.17 -2.65
N LEU A 9 11.16 8.90 -2.51
CA LEU A 9 9.77 8.48 -2.53
C LEU A 9 9.03 8.89 -1.25
N LEU A 10 9.65 8.70 -0.08
CA LEU A 10 9.09 9.14 1.21
C LEU A 10 8.90 10.66 1.22
N ALA A 11 9.90 11.43 0.79
CA ALA A 11 9.82 12.88 0.68
C ALA A 11 8.69 13.31 -0.27
N ARG A 12 8.54 12.62 -1.40
CA ARG A 12 7.49 12.88 -2.40
C ARG A 12 6.07 12.72 -1.85
N PHE A 13 5.85 11.76 -0.98
CA PHE A 13 4.56 11.55 -0.33
C PHE A 13 4.41 12.32 0.98
N ALA A 14 5.38 13.16 1.33
CA ALA A 14 5.47 13.84 2.63
C ALA A 14 5.29 12.85 3.80
N LEU A 15 5.83 11.63 3.65
CA LEU A 15 5.74 10.58 4.66
C LEU A 15 6.94 10.71 5.59
N ASP A 16 6.66 10.98 6.86
CA ASP A 16 7.64 10.79 7.91
C ASP A 16 7.59 9.33 8.39
N PRO A 17 8.62 8.52 8.11
CA PRO A 17 8.65 7.12 8.56
C PRO A 17 8.67 7.00 10.09
N ARG A 18 9.02 8.06 10.82
CA ARG A 18 9.04 8.09 12.30
C ARG A 18 7.67 8.38 12.90
N ALA A 19 6.81 9.12 12.19
CA ALA A 19 5.50 9.53 12.70
C ALA A 19 4.45 8.42 12.64
N ARG A 20 4.46 7.59 11.58
CA ARG A 20 3.48 6.51 11.37
C ARG A 20 4.12 5.31 10.69
N ALA A 21 5.04 4.64 11.42
CA ALA A 21 5.76 3.41 11.04
C ALA A 21 5.29 2.79 9.71
N ILE A 22 5.92 3.23 8.61
CA ILE A 22 5.51 2.84 7.25
C ILE A 22 5.90 1.40 6.96
N GLN A 23 4.96 0.63 6.44
CA GLN A 23 5.22 -0.73 5.97
C GLN A 23 5.79 -0.68 4.56
N ILE A 24 6.92 -1.33 4.30
CA ILE A 24 7.53 -1.37 2.96
C ILE A 24 7.61 -2.82 2.52
N ILE A 25 6.96 -3.15 1.41
CA ILE A 25 6.85 -4.53 0.92
C ILE A 25 7.08 -4.61 -0.60
N PRO A 26 7.79 -5.62 -1.13
CA PRO A 26 7.87 -5.86 -2.56
C PRO A 26 6.52 -6.34 -3.13
N ALA A 27 6.13 -5.83 -4.30
CA ALA A 27 4.89 -6.23 -4.97
C ALA A 27 4.80 -7.74 -5.25
N ARG A 28 5.94 -8.40 -5.49
CA ARG A 28 5.98 -9.86 -5.69
C ARG A 28 5.49 -10.63 -4.47
N GLU A 29 5.92 -10.22 -3.27
CA GLU A 29 5.58 -10.92 -2.02
C GLU A 29 4.10 -10.78 -1.72
N LEU A 30 3.55 -9.60 -1.99
CA LEU A 30 2.12 -9.38 -1.86
C LEU A 30 1.32 -10.14 -2.93
N ALA A 31 1.80 -10.19 -4.18
CA ALA A 31 1.11 -10.82 -5.31
C ALA A 31 1.01 -12.36 -5.22
N ASP A 32 1.99 -13.00 -4.56
CA ASP A 32 2.07 -14.45 -4.36
C ASP A 32 1.18 -14.93 -3.20
N ASP A 33 0.69 -14.02 -2.35
CA ASP A 33 -0.23 -14.34 -1.27
C ASP A 33 -1.71 -14.27 -1.73
N TYR A 34 -2.60 -14.84 -0.91
CA TYR A 34 -4.07 -14.68 -1.07
C TYR A 34 -4.66 -13.65 -0.08
N PHE A 35 -3.87 -13.21 0.89
CA PHE A 35 -4.29 -12.26 1.92
C PHE A 35 -3.19 -11.20 2.11
N PRO A 36 -3.53 -9.91 2.10
CA PRO A 36 -2.53 -8.88 2.31
C PRO A 36 -2.08 -8.89 3.78
N ARG A 37 -0.84 -9.32 4.02
CA ARG A 37 -0.20 -9.28 5.36
C ARG A 37 0.21 -7.86 5.76
N LEU A 38 -0.71 -6.92 5.60
CA LEU A 38 -0.53 -5.50 5.92
C LEU A 38 -1.42 -5.14 7.10
N ASP A 39 -0.85 -4.39 8.04
CA ASP A 39 -1.62 -3.67 9.06
C ASP A 39 -2.36 -2.51 8.37
N THR A 40 -3.69 -2.56 8.34
CA THR A 40 -4.54 -1.55 7.70
C THR A 40 -4.51 -0.19 8.39
N ASP A 41 -4.04 -0.14 9.63
CA ASP A 41 -4.02 1.10 10.43
C ASP A 41 -2.71 1.88 10.20
N ARG A 42 -1.80 1.34 9.38
CA ARG A 42 -0.53 1.95 9.02
C ARG A 42 -0.42 2.17 7.52
N PRO A 43 0.26 3.25 7.08
CA PRO A 43 0.56 3.41 5.66
C PRO A 43 1.44 2.26 5.16
N ALA A 44 1.22 1.87 3.90
CA ALA A 44 2.04 0.89 3.22
C ALA A 44 2.60 1.44 1.91
N LEU A 45 3.80 0.99 1.59
CA LEU A 45 4.50 1.29 0.35
C LEU A 45 4.89 -0.02 -0.33
N ILE A 46 4.28 -0.26 -1.48
CA ILE A 46 4.47 -1.47 -2.26
C ILE A 46 5.43 -1.15 -3.41
N LEU A 47 6.60 -1.78 -3.40
CA LEU A 47 7.69 -1.53 -4.34
C LEU A 47 7.58 -2.42 -5.58
N ASP A 48 8.29 -2.08 -6.64
CA ASP A 48 8.47 -2.93 -7.83
C ASP A 48 7.16 -3.35 -8.53
N CYS A 49 6.18 -2.43 -8.59
CA CYS A 49 4.95 -2.55 -9.36
C CYS A 49 5.22 -2.37 -10.87
N ASP A 50 6.11 -3.19 -11.43
CA ASP A 50 6.73 -2.96 -12.73
C ASP A 50 5.85 -3.29 -13.94
N THR A 51 4.91 -4.24 -13.78
CA THR A 51 4.06 -4.74 -14.87
C THR A 51 2.58 -4.57 -14.55
N ALA A 52 1.76 -4.50 -15.60
CA ALA A 52 0.32 -4.27 -15.44
C ALA A 52 -0.35 -5.43 -14.71
N GLU A 53 0.09 -6.65 -14.98
CA GLU A 53 -0.39 -7.88 -14.36
C GLU A 53 -0.05 -7.90 -12.87
N ARG A 54 1.19 -7.54 -12.49
CA ARG A 54 1.60 -7.49 -11.09
C ARG A 54 0.85 -6.41 -10.33
N LEU A 55 0.68 -5.22 -10.91
CA LEU A 55 -0.08 -4.15 -10.29
C LEU A 55 -1.56 -4.56 -10.12
N ALA A 56 -2.18 -5.13 -11.14
CA ALA A 56 -3.57 -5.61 -11.05
C ALA A 56 -3.72 -6.66 -9.94
N ARG A 57 -2.80 -7.63 -9.87
CA ARG A 57 -2.80 -8.65 -8.83
C ARG A 57 -2.67 -8.07 -7.42
N VAL A 58 -1.76 -7.11 -7.23
CA VAL A 58 -1.62 -6.38 -5.97
C VAL A 58 -2.93 -5.67 -5.59
N LEU A 59 -3.57 -4.98 -6.53
CA LEU A 59 -4.82 -4.26 -6.28
C LEU A 59 -5.95 -5.23 -5.90
N GLU A 60 -6.05 -6.39 -6.55
CA GLU A 60 -7.00 -7.45 -6.18
C GLU A 60 -6.81 -7.91 -4.73
N ILE A 61 -5.57 -8.18 -4.33
CA ILE A 61 -5.27 -8.68 -2.98
C ILE A 61 -5.56 -7.63 -1.93
N LEU A 62 -5.23 -6.35 -2.21
CA LEU A 62 -5.58 -5.26 -1.31
C LEU A 62 -7.10 -5.15 -1.08
N ARG A 63 -7.94 -5.50 -2.07
CA ARG A 63 -9.40 -5.44 -1.92
C ARG A 63 -9.97 -6.41 -0.88
N VAL A 64 -9.17 -7.34 -0.37
CA VAL A 64 -9.57 -8.20 0.75
C VAL A 64 -9.78 -7.37 2.04
N ASN A 65 -8.90 -6.40 2.30
CA ASN A 65 -8.93 -5.58 3.52
C ASN A 65 -9.32 -4.11 3.27
N TYR A 66 -9.14 -3.62 2.05
CA TYR A 66 -9.40 -2.22 1.69
C TYR A 66 -10.66 -2.10 0.82
N PRO A 67 -11.51 -1.08 1.03
CA PRO A 67 -12.71 -0.88 0.23
C PRO A 67 -12.36 -0.53 -1.22
N ALA A 68 -13.26 -0.88 -2.14
CA ALA A 68 -13.10 -0.60 -3.58
C ALA A 68 -12.87 0.90 -3.91
N THR A 69 -13.43 1.78 -3.08
CA THR A 69 -13.30 3.24 -3.20
C THR A 69 -12.03 3.79 -2.56
N HIS A 70 -11.22 2.95 -1.90
CA HIS A 70 -10.00 3.40 -1.21
C HIS A 70 -9.04 4.07 -2.18
N ALA A 71 -8.58 5.27 -1.86
CA ALA A 71 -7.68 6.02 -2.71
C ALA A 71 -6.25 5.53 -2.53
N VAL A 72 -5.63 5.07 -3.61
CA VAL A 72 -4.23 4.65 -3.65
C VAL A 72 -3.45 5.52 -4.62
N THR A 73 -2.15 5.63 -4.42
CA THR A 73 -1.29 6.48 -5.27
C THR A 73 -0.18 5.69 -5.93
N LEU A 74 -0.20 5.60 -7.26
CA LEU A 74 0.91 5.03 -8.01
C LEU A 74 1.92 6.14 -8.33
N ALA A 75 3.15 5.99 -7.86
CA ALA A 75 4.28 6.85 -8.19
C ALA A 75 5.22 6.17 -9.20
N ARG A 76 5.74 6.97 -10.14
CA ARG A 76 6.72 6.55 -11.14
C ARG A 76 7.65 7.72 -11.46
N GLY A 77 8.93 7.58 -11.14
CA GLY A 77 9.91 8.65 -11.34
C GLY A 77 9.42 9.97 -10.72
N LYS A 78 9.22 11.01 -11.54
CA LYS A 78 8.71 12.31 -11.08
C LYS A 78 7.18 12.46 -11.13
N THR A 79 6.42 11.49 -11.61
CA THR A 79 4.94 11.56 -11.71
C THR A 79 4.25 10.66 -10.70
N HIS A 80 3.06 11.06 -10.26
CA HIS A 80 2.19 10.25 -9.41
C HIS A 80 0.74 10.43 -9.84
N LYS A 81 -0.08 9.40 -9.61
CA LYS A 81 -1.51 9.44 -9.90
C LYS A 81 -2.28 8.78 -8.78
N VAL A 82 -3.29 9.48 -8.29
CA VAL A 82 -4.25 8.98 -7.29
C VAL A 82 -5.43 8.36 -8.04
N PHE A 83 -5.91 7.21 -7.58
CA PHE A 83 -7.08 6.53 -8.12
C PHE A 83 -7.74 5.63 -7.06
N ALA A 84 -9.02 5.32 -7.26
CA ALA A 84 -9.72 4.34 -6.43
C ALA A 84 -9.20 2.93 -6.70
N LEU A 85 -9.14 2.10 -5.67
CA LEU A 85 -8.62 0.74 -5.73
C LEU A 85 -9.29 -0.12 -6.83
N ALA A 86 -10.60 0.06 -7.05
CA ALA A 86 -11.37 -0.62 -8.10
C ALA A 86 -11.63 0.24 -9.36
N ALA A 87 -10.75 1.19 -9.68
CA ALA A 87 -10.90 2.01 -10.89
C ALA A 87 -10.96 1.14 -12.17
N PRO A 88 -11.85 1.45 -13.14
CA PRO A 88 -12.07 0.62 -14.33
C PRO A 88 -10.87 0.58 -15.28
N ALA A 89 -9.97 1.55 -15.19
CA ALA A 89 -8.70 1.56 -15.89
C ALA A 89 -7.59 1.95 -14.93
N HIS A 90 -6.75 0.98 -14.55
CA HIS A 90 -5.58 1.24 -13.74
C HIS A 90 -4.51 1.96 -14.59
N PRO A 91 -3.77 2.91 -14.00
CA PRO A 91 -2.62 3.50 -14.69
C PRO A 91 -1.62 2.42 -15.10
N ARG A 92 -0.99 2.60 -16.27
CA ARG A 92 0.02 1.67 -16.76
C ARG A 92 1.18 1.58 -15.77
N ALA A 93 1.35 0.40 -15.19
CA ALA A 93 2.54 0.01 -14.46
C ALA A 93 3.76 0.12 -15.38
N ALA A 94 4.90 0.47 -14.79
CA ALA A 94 6.15 0.58 -15.49
C ALA A 94 7.30 0.36 -14.52
N ARG A 95 8.47 0.02 -15.05
CA ARG A 95 9.66 -0.27 -14.25
C ARG A 95 9.97 0.84 -13.24
N GLY A 96 10.16 0.45 -11.98
CA GLY A 96 10.44 1.36 -10.86
C GLY A 96 9.21 2.11 -10.34
N ALA A 97 8.00 1.64 -10.64
CA ALA A 97 6.79 2.18 -10.03
C ALA A 97 6.56 1.61 -8.63
N ALA A 98 6.01 2.44 -7.76
CA ALA A 98 5.62 2.05 -6.40
C ALA A 98 4.20 2.52 -6.10
N LEU A 99 3.46 1.70 -5.36
CA LEU A 99 2.10 1.99 -4.94
C LEU A 99 2.10 2.36 -3.46
N TYR A 100 1.70 3.59 -3.18
CA TYR A 100 1.40 4.05 -1.83
C TYR A 100 -0.06 3.75 -1.49
N VAL A 101 -0.27 3.12 -0.34
CA VAL A 101 -1.57 2.80 0.24
C VAL A 101 -1.68 3.52 1.58
N PRO A 102 -2.58 4.52 1.72
CA PRO A 102 -2.79 5.18 3.00
C PRO A 102 -3.51 4.22 3.98
N PRO A 103 -3.37 4.45 5.30
CA PRO A 103 -4.12 3.70 6.30
C PRO A 103 -5.63 3.90 6.11
N LEU A 104 -6.42 2.96 6.63
CA LEU A 104 -7.86 3.15 6.72
C LEU A 104 -8.19 4.34 7.64
N PRO A 105 -9.28 5.08 7.37
CA PRO A 105 -9.66 6.26 8.14
C PRO A 105 -10.06 5.93 9.58
N TYR A 106 -10.55 4.72 9.80
CA TYR A 106 -10.91 4.19 11.11
C TYR A 106 -10.06 2.96 11.41
N PRO A 107 -9.46 2.87 12.60
CA PRO A 107 -8.70 1.70 13.01
C PRO A 107 -9.55 0.44 12.93
N SER A 108 -9.12 -0.53 12.15
CA SER A 108 -9.85 -1.79 11.94
C SER A 108 -8.92 -3.00 11.73
N SER A 109 -7.62 -2.83 11.98
CA SER A 109 -6.67 -3.93 11.92
C SER A 109 -6.97 -5.01 12.96
N ALA A 110 -6.51 -6.24 12.68
CA ALA A 110 -6.57 -7.33 13.65
C ALA A 110 -5.81 -7.00 14.96
N LEU A 111 -4.74 -6.21 14.87
CA LEU A 111 -3.99 -5.74 16.04
C LEU A 111 -4.81 -4.76 16.89
N THR A 112 -5.52 -3.83 16.25
CA THR A 112 -6.45 -2.93 16.95
C THR A 112 -7.54 -3.71 17.66
N LEU A 113 -8.15 -4.70 16.99
CA LEU A 113 -9.17 -5.56 17.61
C LEU A 113 -8.60 -6.32 18.82
N ALA A 114 -7.41 -6.91 18.69
CA ALA A 114 -6.74 -7.60 19.79
C ALA A 114 -6.48 -6.67 20.98
N ASN A 115 -6.03 -5.44 20.73
CA ASN A 115 -5.82 -4.43 21.75
C ASN A 115 -7.12 -4.03 22.46
N LEU A 116 -8.20 -3.83 21.72
CA LEU A 116 -9.52 -3.55 22.30
C LEU A 116 -10.01 -4.70 23.19
N MET A 117 -9.88 -5.94 22.72
CA MET A 117 -10.23 -7.11 23.53
C MET A 117 -9.40 -7.22 24.81
N ALA A 118 -8.11 -6.88 24.76
CA ALA A 118 -7.25 -6.87 25.94
C ALA A 118 -7.72 -5.81 26.96
N HIS A 119 -8.06 -4.61 26.49
CA HIS A 119 -8.59 -3.54 27.36
C HIS A 119 -9.93 -3.92 28.01
N LEU A 120 -10.80 -4.63 27.29
CA LEU A 120 -12.11 -5.05 27.83
C LEU A 120 -12.03 -6.20 28.85
N ARG A 121 -10.90 -6.91 28.90
CA ARG A 121 -10.67 -8.02 29.84
C ARG A 121 -10.00 -7.59 31.14
N ALA A 122 -9.42 -6.40 31.18
CA ALA A 122 -8.79 -5.82 32.37
C ALA A 122 -9.83 -5.21 33.30
#